data_AF-A0A382SDJ9-F1
#
_entry.id   AF-A0A382SDJ9-F1
#
_cell.length_a   1.000
_cell.length_b   1.000
_cell.length_c   1.000
_cell.angle_alpha   90.00
_cell.angle_beta   90.00
_cell.angle_gamma   90.00
#
_symmetry.space_group_name_H-M   'P 1'
#
loop_
_entity.id
_entity.type
_entity.pdbx_description
1 polymer ?
#
loop_
_entity_poly.entity_id
_entity_poly.type
_entity_poly.pdbx_seq_one_letter_code
_entity_poly.pdbx_strand_id
1 'polypeptide(L)'
;MKRNWKPILTVALIAAAVYHLLPSLNYYGLSDEERAKMDLNAPEQLVDLHKRSLNLGLDLQGGIHLVLEVKTEGMEQQEAQDAVAQAQEVIRNRVDQFGVAEPTIQRQGENRIIIELPGVQDVQRAKDLVGQTALLEFQLLEPYEDRARLLQ
;
A
#
# COMPACT_ATOMS: atom_id res chain seq x y z
N MET A 1 -14.03 46.12 31.53
CA MET A 1 -12.79 45.56 30.96
C MET A 1 -13.09 44.24 30.27
N LYS A 2 -13.11 44.20 28.93
CA LYS A 2 -13.30 42.94 28.19
C LYS A 2 -11.95 42.20 28.20
N ARG A 3 -11.88 41.04 28.85
CA ARG A 3 -10.66 40.22 28.90
C ARG A 3 -10.44 39.61 27.51
N ASN A 4 -9.38 40.02 26.83
CA ASN A 4 -9.04 39.53 25.49
C ASN A 4 -8.34 38.17 25.59
N TRP A 5 -9.08 37.11 25.94
CA TRP A 5 -8.56 35.72 26.03
C TRP A 5 -8.31 35.08 24.66
N LYS A 6 -8.98 35.58 23.62
CA LYS A 6 -8.86 35.11 22.23
C LYS A 6 -7.41 35.00 21.74
N PRO A 7 -6.54 36.02 21.85
CA PRO A 7 -5.14 35.91 21.43
C PRO A 7 -4.34 34.83 22.19
N ILE A 8 -4.63 34.63 23.48
CA ILE A 8 -3.95 33.59 24.28
C ILE A 8 -4.31 32.20 23.73
N LEU A 9 -5.58 31.98 23.38
CA LEU A 9 -5.99 30.73 22.75
C LEU A 9 -5.44 30.55 21.34
N THR A 10 -5.39 31.61 20.54
CA THR A 10 -4.80 31.52 19.19
C THR A 10 -3.33 31.12 19.26
N VAL A 11 -2.56 31.73 20.18
CA VAL A 11 -1.14 31.36 20.38
C VAL A 11 -1.00 29.95 20.92
N ALA A 12 -1.82 29.54 21.89
CA ALA A 12 -1.80 28.18 22.42
C ALA A 12 -2.15 27.13 21.34
N LEU A 13 -3.10 27.43 20.46
CA LEU A 13 -3.47 26.57 19.33
C LEU A 13 -2.32 26.43 18.33
N ILE A 14 -1.67 27.55 17.97
CA ILE A 14 -0.50 27.53 17.07
C ILE A 14 0.66 26.74 17.71
N ALA A 15 0.94 26.96 18.99
CA ALA A 15 2.00 26.25 19.71
C ALA A 15 1.73 24.74 19.76
N ALA A 16 0.48 24.32 20.01
CA ALA A 16 0.08 22.92 19.95
C ALA A 16 0.22 22.34 18.54
N ALA A 17 -0.18 23.08 17.50
CA ALA A 17 -0.02 22.65 16.11
C ALA A 17 1.45 22.44 15.74
N VAL A 18 2.34 23.37 16.11
CA VAL A 18 3.79 23.25 15.89
C VAL A 18 4.35 22.04 16.65
N TYR A 19 3.95 21.86 17.92
CA TYR A 19 4.38 20.71 18.73
C TYR A 19 4.02 19.36 18.08
N HIS A 20 2.81 19.24 17.53
CA HIS A 20 2.37 18.03 16.82
C HIS A 20 3.08 17.79 15.49
N LEU A 21 3.67 18.83 14.88
CA LEU A 21 4.34 18.74 13.58
C LEU A 21 5.84 18.39 13.71
N LEU A 22 6.47 18.68 14.85
CA LEU A 22 7.88 18.39 15.12
C LEU A 22 8.30 16.92 14.87
N PRO A 23 7.52 15.89 15.25
CA PRO A 23 7.88 14.50 14.96
C PRO A 23 8.08 14.22 13.47
N SER A 24 7.26 14.85 12.61
CA SER A 24 7.38 14.68 11.16
C SER A 24 8.69 15.24 10.62
N LEU A 25 9.12 16.43 11.09
CA LEU A 25 10.39 17.04 10.71
C LEU A 25 11.57 16.20 11.19
N ASN A 26 11.49 15.61 12.38
CA ASN A 26 12.54 14.75 12.90
C ASN A 26 12.66 13.45 12.09
N TYR A 27 11.52 12.82 11.74
CA TYR A 27 11.51 11.59 10.96
C TYR A 27 12.02 11.78 9.52
N TYR A 28 11.54 12.81 8.83
CA TYR A 28 11.96 13.12 7.45
C TYR A 28 13.34 13.79 7.36
N GLY A 29 13.84 14.35 8.46
CA GLY A 29 15.19 14.90 8.56
C GLY A 29 16.29 13.84 8.75
N LEU A 30 15.95 12.62 9.17
CA LEU A 30 16.92 11.52 9.31
C LEU A 30 17.43 11.08 7.93
N SER A 31 18.74 11.05 7.75
CA SER A 31 19.38 10.43 6.60
C SER A 31 19.20 8.91 6.60
N ASP A 32 19.33 8.27 5.44
CA ASP A 32 19.18 6.82 5.29
C ASP A 32 20.13 6.03 6.22
N GLU A 33 21.33 6.55 6.46
CA GLU A 33 22.29 5.95 7.40
C GLU A 33 21.84 6.05 8.86
N GLU A 34 21.25 7.18 9.26
CA GLU A 34 20.76 7.38 10.64
C GLU A 34 19.53 6.51 10.91
N ARG A 35 18.67 6.33 9.90
CA ARG A 35 17.56 5.39 9.96
C ARG A 35 18.06 3.96 10.09
N ALA A 36 19.03 3.54 9.29
CA ALA A 36 19.63 2.21 9.41
C ALA A 36 20.28 1.98 10.80
N LYS A 37 20.93 3.01 11.37
CA LYS A 37 21.50 2.94 12.73
C LYS A 37 20.41 2.88 13.81
N MET A 38 19.29 3.59 13.64
CA MET A 38 18.15 3.50 14.56
C MET A 38 17.46 2.14 14.47
N ASP A 39 17.34 1.55 13.28
CA ASP A 39 16.74 0.24 13.10
C ASP A 39 17.55 -0.84 13.83
N LEU A 40 18.88 -0.74 13.78
CA LEU A 40 19.78 -1.67 14.47
C LEU A 40 19.82 -1.48 15.99
N ASN A 41 19.81 -0.24 16.47
CA ASN A 41 20.07 0.06 17.89
C ASN A 41 18.80 0.35 18.71
N ALA A 42 17.73 0.85 18.08
CA ALA A 42 16.51 1.31 18.75
C ALA A 42 15.28 1.23 17.82
N PRO A 43 14.91 0.02 17.36
CA PRO A 43 13.84 -0.16 16.37
C PRO A 43 12.49 0.38 16.85
N GLU A 44 12.19 0.28 18.15
CA GLU A 44 10.93 0.81 18.71
C GLU A 44 10.80 2.33 18.56
N GLN A 45 11.90 3.07 18.68
CA GLN A 45 11.88 4.53 18.55
C GLN A 45 11.65 4.95 17.10
N LEU A 46 12.25 4.23 16.15
CA LEU A 46 12.04 4.48 14.72
C LEU A 46 10.57 4.23 14.34
N VAL A 47 10.00 3.13 14.83
CA VAL A 47 8.58 2.80 14.62
C VAL A 47 7.64 3.84 15.24
N ASP A 48 7.90 4.29 16.47
CA ASP A 48 7.09 5.33 17.13
C ASP A 48 7.20 6.69 16.42
N LEU A 49 8.41 7.08 15.99
CA LEU A 49 8.62 8.28 15.20
C LEU A 49 7.88 8.23 13.86
N HIS A 50 7.94 7.09 13.16
CA HIS A 50 7.20 6.89 11.92
C HIS A 50 5.69 7.01 12.15
N LYS A 51 5.15 6.33 13.17
CA LYS A 51 3.71 6.38 13.51
C LYS A 51 3.19 7.78 13.87
N ARG A 52 4.06 8.64 14.41
CA ARG A 52 3.72 10.04 14.76
C ARG A 52 4.01 11.03 13.64
N SER A 53 4.70 10.59 12.58
CA SER A 53 4.99 11.42 11.42
C SER A 53 3.78 11.53 10.50
N LEU A 54 3.75 12.57 9.67
CA LEU A 54 2.74 12.72 8.62
C LEU A 54 3.02 11.73 7.50
N ASN A 55 2.03 10.96 7.06
CA ASN A 55 2.16 10.11 5.88
C ASN A 55 2.31 10.98 4.63
N LEU A 56 3.33 10.70 3.81
CA LEU A 56 3.53 11.40 2.55
C LEU A 56 2.83 10.64 1.43
N GLY A 57 2.07 11.37 0.62
CA GLY A 57 1.46 10.82 -0.59
C GLY A 57 2.50 10.53 -1.68
N LEU A 58 2.05 9.90 -2.76
CA LEU A 58 2.88 9.53 -3.92
C LEU A 58 3.72 10.70 -4.47
N ASP A 59 3.16 11.90 -4.53
CA ASP A 59 3.85 13.08 -5.08
C ASP A 59 5.04 13.53 -4.23
N LEU A 60 5.04 13.22 -2.93
CA LEU A 60 6.07 13.64 -1.97
C LEU A 60 7.02 12.50 -1.60
N GLN A 61 6.50 11.28 -1.49
CA GLN A 61 7.28 10.07 -1.15
C GLN A 61 7.86 9.37 -2.39
N GLY A 62 7.32 9.67 -3.58
CA GLY A 62 7.53 8.84 -4.76
C GLY A 62 6.80 7.50 -4.65
N GLY A 63 6.88 6.70 -5.70
CA GLY A 63 6.21 5.39 -5.78
C GLY A 63 5.58 5.15 -7.14
N ILE A 64 4.49 4.39 -7.14
CA ILE A 64 3.85 3.90 -8.38
C ILE A 64 2.35 4.16 -8.35
N HIS A 65 1.83 4.67 -9.47
CA HIS A 65 0.41 4.74 -9.77
C HIS A 65 0.09 3.78 -10.92
N LEU A 66 -0.80 2.81 -10.68
CA LEU A 66 -1.24 1.84 -11.68
C LEU A 66 -2.75 1.99 -11.91
N VAL A 67 -3.15 1.86 -13.17
CA VAL A 67 -4.55 1.76 -13.56
C VAL A 67 -4.73 0.44 -14.28
N LEU A 68 -5.56 -0.43 -13.71
CA LEU A 68 -5.88 -1.74 -14.28
C LEU A 68 -7.32 -1.73 -14.76
N GLU A 69 -7.58 -2.44 -15.85
CA GLU A 69 -8.91 -2.63 -16.39
C GLU A 69 -9.28 -4.10 -16.34
N VAL A 70 -10.44 -4.39 -15.76
CA VAL A 70 -11.02 -5.73 -15.71
C VAL A 70 -11.73 -5.98 -17.03
N LYS A 71 -11.38 -7.09 -17.68
CA LYS A 71 -12.04 -7.53 -18.91
C LYS A 71 -13.43 -8.07 -18.56
N THR A 72 -14.46 -7.30 -18.89
CA THR A 72 -15.87 -7.63 -18.62
C THR A 72 -16.67 -7.85 -19.91
N GLU A 73 -15.99 -8.00 -21.05
CA GLU A 73 -16.62 -8.21 -22.36
C GLU A 73 -17.45 -9.49 -22.36
N GLY A 74 -18.75 -9.37 -22.66
CA GLY A 74 -19.67 -10.51 -22.72
C GLY A 74 -20.25 -10.95 -21.37
N MET A 75 -19.92 -10.27 -20.27
CA MET A 75 -20.51 -10.53 -18.95
C MET A 75 -21.82 -9.76 -18.76
N GLU A 76 -22.73 -10.31 -17.96
CA GLU A 76 -23.87 -9.52 -17.45
C GLU A 76 -23.39 -8.43 -16.49
N GLN A 77 -24.13 -7.32 -16.37
CA GLN A 77 -23.71 -6.18 -15.54
C GLN A 77 -23.39 -6.56 -14.10
N GLN A 78 -24.18 -7.47 -13.53
CA GLN A 78 -23.99 -7.89 -12.13
C GLN A 78 -22.72 -8.75 -11.98
N GLU A 79 -22.50 -9.68 -12.92
CA GLU A 79 -21.28 -10.50 -12.97
C GLU A 79 -20.02 -9.63 -13.17
N ALA A 80 -20.10 -8.59 -14.02
CA ALA A 80 -19.01 -7.64 -14.22
C ALA A 80 -18.67 -6.87 -12.94
N GLN A 81 -19.67 -6.41 -12.18
CA GLN A 81 -19.45 -5.70 -10.91
C GLN A 81 -18.82 -6.61 -9.84
N ASP A 82 -19.26 -7.86 -9.78
CA ASP A 82 -18.73 -8.88 -8.87
C ASP A 82 -17.29 -9.25 -9.24
N ALA A 83 -16.99 -9.41 -10.53
CA ALA A 83 -15.63 -9.65 -11.02
C ALA A 83 -14.66 -8.52 -10.65
N VAL A 84 -15.09 -7.27 -10.80
CA VAL A 84 -14.30 -6.10 -10.40
C VAL A 84 -14.10 -6.06 -8.88
N ALA A 85 -15.11 -6.47 -8.10
CA ALA A 85 -15.01 -6.56 -6.65
C ALA A 85 -14.00 -7.59 -6.20
N GLN A 86 -14.06 -8.77 -6.79
CA GLN A 86 -13.15 -9.85 -6.52
C GLN A 86 -11.72 -9.47 -6.91
N ALA A 87 -11.53 -8.84 -8.08
CA ALA A 87 -10.23 -8.35 -8.51
C ALA A 87 -9.65 -7.33 -7.52
N GLN A 88 -10.45 -6.37 -7.06
CA GLN A 88 -10.02 -5.39 -6.06
C GLN A 88 -9.55 -6.07 -4.77
N GLU A 89 -10.27 -7.08 -4.29
CA GLU A 89 -9.93 -7.78 -3.06
C GLU A 89 -8.68 -8.64 -3.22
N VAL A 90 -8.51 -9.31 -4.35
CA VAL A 90 -7.28 -10.06 -4.68
C VAL A 90 -6.07 -9.13 -4.71
N ILE A 91 -6.20 -7.95 -5.33
CA ILE A 91 -5.13 -6.96 -5.39
C ILE A 91 -4.77 -6.46 -3.99
N ARG A 92 -5.77 -6.14 -3.16
CA ARG A 92 -5.55 -5.70 -1.76
C ARG A 92 -4.72 -6.71 -0.98
N ASN A 93 -5.14 -7.97 -0.97
CA ASN A 93 -4.45 -9.03 -0.24
C ASN A 93 -3.00 -9.24 -0.72
N ARG A 94 -2.69 -8.99 -2.00
CA ARG A 94 -1.32 -9.09 -2.53
C ARG A 94 -0.45 -7.89 -2.17
N VAL A 95 -1.03 -6.70 -2.20
CA VAL A 95 -0.30 -5.47 -1.86
C VAL A 95 0.05 -5.45 -0.38
N ASP A 96 -0.84 -5.95 0.49
CA ASP A 96 -0.58 -6.06 1.93
C ASP A 96 0.66 -6.93 2.23
N GLN A 97 0.93 -7.95 1.40
CA GLN A 97 2.13 -8.80 1.52
C GLN A 97 3.43 -8.10 1.12
N PHE A 98 3.35 -6.97 0.41
CA PHE A 98 4.53 -6.22 -0.03
C PHE A 98 5.16 -5.39 1.10
N GLY A 99 4.43 -5.16 2.19
CA GLY A 99 4.89 -4.29 3.28
C GLY A 99 4.96 -2.81 2.88
N VAL A 100 4.18 -2.40 1.87
CA VAL A 100 3.99 -0.97 1.58
C VAL A 100 3.18 -0.31 2.68
N ALA A 101 3.56 0.91 3.05
CA ALA A 101 2.79 1.71 3.98
C ALA A 101 1.55 2.28 3.25
N GLU A 102 0.36 1.92 3.72
CA GLU A 102 -0.92 2.55 3.37
C GLU A 102 -1.20 2.64 1.85
N PRO A 103 -1.36 1.49 1.15
CA PRO A 103 -1.69 1.47 -0.27
C PRO A 103 -3.12 1.96 -0.52
N THR A 104 -3.30 2.78 -1.56
CA THR A 104 -4.64 3.22 -2.00
C THR A 104 -5.13 2.34 -3.12
N ILE A 105 -6.25 1.63 -2.92
CA ILE A 105 -6.87 0.77 -3.96
C ILE A 105 -8.34 1.15 -4.11
N GLN A 106 -8.67 1.81 -5.22
CA GLN A 106 -9.99 2.37 -5.46
C GLN A 106 -10.52 1.95 -6.83
N ARG A 107 -11.84 1.78 -6.95
CA ARG A 107 -12.47 1.60 -8.26
C ARG A 107 -12.67 2.94 -8.95
N GLN A 108 -12.47 2.96 -10.25
CA GLN A 108 -12.70 4.11 -11.11
C GLN A 108 -13.62 3.73 -12.26
N GLY A 109 -14.81 4.33 -12.31
CA GLY A 109 -15.82 3.98 -13.31
C GLY A 109 -16.36 2.56 -13.11
N GLU A 110 -16.67 1.88 -14.22
CA GLU A 110 -17.35 0.58 -14.20
C GLU A 110 -16.40 -0.61 -14.04
N ASN A 111 -15.21 -0.56 -14.67
CA ASN A 111 -14.32 -1.71 -14.80
C ASN A 111 -12.84 -1.43 -14.48
N ARG A 112 -12.49 -0.25 -13.95
CA ARG A 112 -11.08 0.10 -13.66
C ARG A 112 -10.79 0.14 -12.17
N ILE A 113 -9.55 -0.18 -11.84
CA ILE A 113 -9.01 -0.16 -10.48
C ILE A 113 -7.74 0.68 -10.48
N ILE A 114 -7.75 1.76 -9.70
CA ILE A 114 -6.59 2.61 -9.41
C ILE A 114 -5.87 2.02 -8.20
N ILE A 115 -4.54 1.93 -8.32
CA ILE A 115 -3.66 1.43 -7.27
C ILE A 115 -2.51 2.42 -7.10
N GLU A 116 -2.29 2.88 -5.88
CA GLU A 116 -1.20 3.76 -5.51
C GLU A 116 -0.35 3.08 -4.44
N LEU A 117 0.95 2.97 -4.72
CA LEU A 117 1.92 2.31 -3.86
C LEU A 117 3.04 3.30 -3.49
N PRO A 118 2.87 4.07 -2.40
CA PRO A 118 3.87 5.03 -1.95
C PRO A 118 5.16 4.33 -1.49
N GLY A 119 6.32 4.93 -1.77
CA GLY A 119 7.62 4.43 -1.32
C GLY A 119 8.13 3.15 -2.00
N VAL A 120 7.43 2.62 -3.01
CA VAL A 120 7.93 1.50 -3.81
C VAL A 120 8.98 1.99 -4.80
N GLN A 121 10.18 1.40 -4.74
CA GLN A 121 11.29 1.72 -5.64
C GLN A 121 11.30 0.85 -6.90
N ASP A 122 10.84 -0.40 -6.81
CA ASP A 122 10.85 -1.36 -7.92
C ASP A 122 9.48 -1.45 -8.59
N VAL A 123 9.38 -0.76 -9.75
CA VAL A 123 8.17 -0.75 -10.58
C VAL A 123 7.82 -2.11 -11.13
N GLN A 124 8.83 -2.89 -11.53
CA GLN A 124 8.60 -4.15 -12.22
C GLN A 124 8.07 -5.19 -11.24
N ARG A 125 8.63 -5.25 -10.04
CA ARG A 125 8.18 -6.15 -8.99
C ARG A 125 6.73 -5.86 -8.56
N ALA A 126 6.35 -4.58 -8.44
CA ALA A 126 4.97 -4.20 -8.14
C ALA A 126 4.00 -4.59 -9.25
N LYS A 127 4.40 -4.38 -10.52
CA LYS A 127 3.61 -4.84 -11.68
C LYS A 127 3.45 -6.34 -11.73
N ASP A 128 4.50 -7.11 -11.43
CA ASP A 128 4.45 -8.57 -11.45
C ASP A 128 3.49 -9.12 -10.39
N LEU A 129 3.52 -8.58 -9.17
CA LEU A 129 2.62 -8.99 -8.10
C LEU A 129 1.15 -8.67 -8.39
N VAL A 130 0.89 -7.47 -8.88
CA VAL A 130 -0.48 -7.01 -9.12
C VAL A 130 -1.02 -7.58 -10.44
N GLY A 131 -0.18 -7.67 -11.47
CA GLY A 131 -0.55 -8.03 -12.85
C GLY A 131 -0.52 -9.52 -13.16
N GLN A 132 0.12 -10.37 -12.34
CA GLN A 132 0.07 -11.82 -12.56
C GLN A 132 -1.30 -12.40 -12.19
N THR A 133 -1.92 -13.13 -13.11
CA THR A 133 -3.09 -13.96 -12.79
C THR A 133 -2.61 -15.17 -11.99
N ALA A 134 -2.82 -15.16 -10.67
CA ALA A 134 -2.53 -16.31 -9.81
C ALA A 134 -3.66 -17.33 -9.96
N LEU A 135 -3.54 -18.21 -10.96
CA LEU A 135 -4.43 -19.35 -11.14
C LEU A 135 -3.80 -20.55 -10.41
N LEU A 136 -4.42 -20.95 -9.29
CA LEU A 136 -4.04 -22.16 -8.56
C LEU A 136 -4.92 -23.32 -9.02
N GLU A 137 -4.31 -24.32 -9.63
CA GLU A 137 -5.00 -25.56 -10.02
C GLU A 137 -4.48 -26.74 -9.18
N PHE A 138 -5.43 -27.52 -8.65
CA PHE A 138 -5.12 -28.81 -8.04
C PHE A 138 -5.35 -29.90 -9.08
N GLN A 139 -4.25 -30.48 -9.57
CA GLN A 139 -4.29 -31.58 -10.52
C GLN A 139 -4.00 -32.89 -9.79
N LEU A 140 -4.82 -33.91 -10.03
CA LEU A 140 -4.54 -35.27 -9.56
C LEU A 140 -3.38 -35.83 -10.39
N LEU A 141 -2.31 -36.26 -9.71
CA LEU A 141 -1.20 -36.90 -10.38
C LEU A 141 -1.54 -38.37 -10.64
N GLU A 142 -1.18 -38.85 -11.83
CA GLU A 142 -1.27 -40.27 -12.15
C GLU A 142 -0.43 -41.11 -11.15
N PRO A 143 -0.97 -42.23 -10.66
CA PRO A 143 -0.22 -43.16 -9.82
C PRO A 143 1.08 -43.62 -10.51
N TYR A 144 2.15 -43.77 -9.73
CA TYR A 144 3.49 -44.09 -10.24
C TYR A 144 3.54 -45.39 -11.08
N GLU A 145 2.68 -46.36 -10.78
CA GLU A 145 2.66 -47.65 -11.49
C GLU A 145 2.24 -47.54 -12.96
N ASP A 146 1.40 -46.56 -13.31
CA ASP A 146 0.92 -46.39 -14.69
C ASP A 146 1.92 -45.64 -15.57
N ARG A 147 2.79 -44.80 -14.97
CA ARG A 147 3.85 -44.07 -15.70
C ARG A 147 4.90 -44.99 -16.32
N ALA A 148 5.20 -46.13 -15.68
CA ALA A 148 6.20 -47.08 -16.16
C ALA A 148 5.75 -47.82 -17.44
N ARG A 149 4.44 -47.89 -17.71
CA ARG A 149 3.88 -48.55 -18.90
C ARG A 149 3.93 -47.70 -20.17
N LEU A 150 4.08 -46.38 -20.02
CA LEU A 150 4.08 -45.42 -21.14
C LEU A 150 5.50 -45.14 -21.70
N LEU A 151 6.54 -45.66 -21.05
CA LEU A 151 7.95 -45.49 -21.46
C LEU A 151 8.55 -46.75 -22.11
N GLN A 152 7.72 -47.76 -22.41
CA GLN A 152 8.08 -48.96 -23.18
C GLN A 152 7.40 -48.91 -24.55
#